data_AF-H8Z592-F1
#
_entry.id   AF-H8Z592-F1
#
_cell.length_a   1.000
_cell.length_b   1.000
_cell.length_c   1.000
_cell.angle_alpha   90.00
_cell.angle_beta   90.00
_cell.angle_gamma   90.00
#
_symmetry.space_group_name_H-M   'P 1'
#
loop_
_entity.id
_entity.type
_entity.pdbx_description
1 polymer ?
#
loop_
_entity_poly.entity_id
_entity_poly.type
_entity_poly.pdbx_seq_one_letter_code
_entity_poly.pdbx_strand_id
1 'polypeptide(L)'
;MPTLLDPTNDYVFKRLFVEAPDLLIALINDLRPDPPKADRLGHPPGPLRAWITFFKHWQEEPTMATVAHEPVKQAMSRIRELSADEEARRLAFVRERALHDEVSFLNEARRKGLQQGLQNGREEVARNLMTHRLPKATARGTPAPKSAQEQFNGAEVA
;
A
#
# COMPACT_ATOMS: atom_id res chain seq x y z
N MET A 1 24.38 8.35 -19.09
CA MET A 1 23.34 7.65 -19.87
C MET A 1 21.99 8.09 -19.34
N PRO A 2 21.01 8.45 -20.17
CA PRO A 2 19.66 8.73 -19.67
C PRO A 2 19.11 7.51 -18.94
N THR A 3 18.39 7.72 -17.84
CA THR A 3 17.66 6.66 -17.15
C THR A 3 16.69 6.02 -18.14
N LEU A 4 16.71 4.70 -18.23
CA LEU A 4 15.75 3.98 -19.05
C LEU A 4 14.31 4.22 -18.50
N LEU A 5 13.29 4.06 -19.34
CA LEU A 5 11.87 4.10 -18.96
C LEU A 5 11.35 2.79 -18.39
N ASP A 6 10.56 2.87 -17.32
CA ASP A 6 10.03 1.70 -16.62
C ASP A 6 9.05 0.92 -17.48
N PRO A 7 9.34 -0.35 -17.86
CA PRO A 7 8.43 -1.18 -18.65
C PRO A 7 7.12 -1.53 -17.93
N THR A 8 7.03 -1.31 -16.60
CA THR A 8 5.81 -1.49 -15.82
C THR A 8 4.91 -0.24 -15.78
N ASN A 9 5.43 0.92 -16.21
CA ASN A 9 4.60 2.10 -16.43
C ASN A 9 3.57 1.80 -17.53
N ASP A 10 2.28 1.99 -17.23
CA ASP A 10 1.16 1.67 -18.12
C ASP A 10 1.33 2.24 -19.55
N TYR A 11 1.81 3.47 -19.67
CA TYR A 11 2.05 4.08 -20.99
C TYR A 11 3.20 3.36 -21.72
N VAL A 12 4.31 3.13 -21.04
CA VAL A 12 5.51 2.48 -21.62
C VAL A 12 5.19 1.04 -22.02
N PHE A 13 4.50 0.29 -21.14
CA PHE A 13 4.04 -1.07 -21.42
C PHE A 13 3.19 -1.11 -22.69
N LYS A 14 2.19 -0.22 -22.79
CA LYS A 14 1.34 -0.13 -23.97
C LYS A 14 2.15 0.20 -25.22
N ARG A 15 3.03 1.20 -25.18
CA ARG A 15 3.86 1.57 -26.32
C ARG A 15 4.77 0.42 -26.76
N LEU A 16 5.45 -0.23 -25.82
CA LEU A 16 6.33 -1.36 -26.06
C LEU A 16 5.61 -2.49 -26.82
N PHE A 17 4.46 -2.93 -26.32
CA PHE A 17 3.78 -4.13 -26.84
C PHE A 17 2.79 -3.84 -27.98
N VAL A 18 2.27 -2.61 -28.11
CA VAL A 18 1.44 -2.23 -29.26
C VAL A 18 2.29 -2.04 -30.50
N GLU A 19 3.49 -1.45 -30.38
CA GLU A 19 4.39 -1.30 -31.51
C GLU A 19 5.21 -2.56 -31.83
N ALA A 20 5.18 -3.56 -30.95
CA ALA A 20 5.85 -4.84 -31.16
C ALA A 20 4.90 -5.98 -30.73
N PRO A 21 3.82 -6.23 -31.48
CA PRO A 21 2.82 -7.23 -31.13
C PRO A 21 3.40 -8.65 -31.02
N ASP A 22 4.46 -8.94 -31.78
CA ASP A 22 5.17 -10.23 -31.69
C ASP A 22 5.79 -10.45 -30.30
N LEU A 23 6.23 -9.39 -29.62
CA LEU A 23 6.74 -9.46 -28.25
C LEU A 23 5.63 -9.74 -27.26
N LEU A 24 4.41 -9.24 -27.51
CA LEU A 24 3.25 -9.55 -26.68
C LEU A 24 2.86 -11.01 -26.83
N ILE A 25 2.87 -11.52 -28.07
CA ILE A 25 2.61 -12.92 -28.36
C ILE A 25 3.66 -13.82 -27.69
N ALA A 26 4.95 -13.47 -27.80
CA ALA A 26 6.04 -14.19 -27.15
C ALA A 26 5.85 -14.21 -25.63
N LEU A 27 5.59 -13.06 -25.01
CA LEU A 27 5.30 -12.95 -23.59
C LEU A 27 4.13 -13.86 -23.18
N ILE A 28 3.00 -13.79 -23.89
CA ILE A 28 1.81 -14.60 -23.59
C ILE A 28 2.11 -16.10 -23.70
N ASN A 29 2.82 -16.50 -24.76
CA ASN A 29 3.19 -17.90 -24.97
C ASN A 29 4.11 -18.42 -23.86
N ASP A 30 5.07 -17.60 -23.44
CA ASP A 30 6.01 -17.94 -22.37
C ASP A 30 5.38 -17.89 -20.96
N LEU A 31 4.30 -17.12 -20.80
CA LEU A 31 3.48 -17.09 -19.57
C LEU A 31 2.53 -18.28 -19.48
N ARG A 32 2.22 -18.93 -20.61
CA ARG A 32 1.28 -20.05 -20.62
C ARG A 32 1.94 -21.24 -19.93
N PRO A 33 1.37 -21.77 -18.84
CA PRO A 33 1.89 -22.99 -18.24
C PRO A 33 1.70 -24.13 -19.25
N ASP A 34 2.78 -24.73 -19.70
CA ASP A 34 2.70 -26.05 -20.33
C ASP A 34 2.08 -27.04 -19.31
N PRO A 35 1.17 -27.94 -19.74
CA PRO A 35 0.61 -28.97 -18.87
C PRO A 35 1.71 -29.90 -18.31
N PRO A 36 1.42 -30.64 -17.22
CA PRO A 36 2.32 -30.79 -16.08
C PRO A 36 3.56 -31.61 -16.39
N LYS A 37 4.71 -30.94 -16.53
CA LYS A 37 6.03 -31.47 -16.12
C LYS A 37 6.82 -30.53 -15.21
N ALA A 38 6.28 -29.34 -14.91
CA ALA A 38 6.98 -28.28 -14.19
C ALA A 38 6.75 -28.27 -12.67
N ASP A 39 6.18 -29.34 -12.09
CA ASP A 39 5.94 -29.45 -10.65
C ASP A 39 7.19 -29.84 -9.84
N ARG A 40 8.39 -29.57 -10.35
CA ARG A 40 9.64 -29.87 -9.65
C ARG A 40 10.54 -28.65 -9.69
N LEU A 41 10.69 -28.03 -8.52
CA LEU A 41 11.63 -26.96 -8.15
C LEU A 41 11.04 -25.55 -8.34
N GLY A 42 10.83 -24.86 -7.22
CA GLY A 42 10.18 -23.55 -7.10
C GLY A 42 10.92 -22.35 -7.71
N HIS A 43 11.52 -22.51 -8.89
CA HIS A 43 11.99 -21.44 -9.75
C HIS A 43 11.48 -21.71 -11.15
N PRO A 44 10.80 -20.78 -11.85
CA PRO A 44 10.40 -21.02 -13.22
C PRO A 44 11.67 -21.22 -14.06
N PRO A 45 11.93 -22.41 -14.63
CA PRO A 45 12.98 -22.56 -15.61
C PRO A 45 12.51 -21.94 -16.94
N GLY A 46 13.44 -21.41 -17.73
CA GLY A 46 13.16 -21.05 -19.13
C GLY A 46 12.63 -19.63 -19.37
N PRO A 47 11.90 -19.41 -20.49
CA PRO A 47 11.54 -18.08 -21.00
C PRO A 47 10.82 -17.15 -20.02
N LEU A 48 9.94 -17.68 -19.17
CA LEU A 48 9.24 -16.89 -18.16
C LEU A 48 10.21 -16.18 -17.18
N ARG A 49 11.31 -16.85 -16.79
CA ARG A 49 12.32 -16.22 -15.92
C ARG A 49 12.98 -15.03 -16.61
N ALA A 50 13.22 -15.12 -17.92
CA ALA A 50 13.79 -14.01 -18.68
C ALA A 50 12.85 -12.79 -18.68
N TRP A 51 11.55 -13.00 -18.86
CA TRP A 51 10.55 -11.94 -18.78
C TRP A 51 10.42 -11.35 -17.37
N ILE A 52 10.44 -12.20 -16.32
CA ILE A 52 10.47 -11.73 -14.92
C ILE A 52 11.72 -10.89 -14.67
N THR A 53 12.89 -11.35 -15.16
CA THR A 53 14.15 -10.62 -15.03
C THR A 53 14.08 -9.27 -15.75
N PHE A 54 13.51 -9.22 -16.95
CA PHE A 54 13.26 -7.97 -17.66
C PHE A 54 12.44 -7.00 -16.81
N PHE A 55 11.23 -7.37 -16.38
CA PHE A 55 10.38 -6.43 -15.62
C PHE A 55 10.98 -5.98 -14.27
N LYS A 56 11.78 -6.83 -13.61
CA LYS A 56 12.34 -6.51 -12.29
C LYS A 56 13.72 -5.85 -12.33
N HIS A 57 14.53 -6.15 -13.34
CA HIS A 57 15.96 -5.82 -13.37
C HIS A 57 16.38 -5.14 -14.69
N TRP A 58 15.45 -4.60 -15.46
CA TRP A 58 15.72 -3.93 -16.74
C TRP A 58 16.76 -2.79 -16.67
N GLN A 59 16.94 -2.12 -15.53
CA GLN A 59 18.00 -1.10 -15.34
C GLN A 59 19.36 -1.71 -14.95
N GLU A 60 19.38 -2.97 -14.52
CA GLU A 60 20.59 -3.66 -14.11
C GLU A 60 21.25 -4.31 -15.32
N GLU A 61 22.07 -3.53 -16.03
CA GLU A 61 22.85 -4.00 -17.18
C GLU A 61 23.57 -5.37 -16.97
N PRO A 62 24.28 -5.65 -15.85
CA PRO A 62 24.91 -6.95 -15.67
C PRO A 62 23.89 -8.09 -15.57
N THR A 63 22.74 -7.86 -14.93
CA THR A 63 21.66 -8.85 -14.82
C THR A 63 21.03 -9.09 -16.19
N MET A 64 20.74 -8.04 -16.96
CA MET A 64 20.14 -8.14 -18.29
C MET A 64 21.09 -8.75 -19.33
N ALA A 65 22.41 -8.54 -19.20
CA ALA A 65 23.41 -9.15 -20.08
C ALA A 65 23.43 -10.69 -20.01
N THR A 66 22.98 -11.28 -18.90
CA THR A 66 22.89 -12.75 -18.74
C THR A 66 21.69 -13.36 -19.46
N VAL A 67 20.74 -12.54 -19.91
CA VAL A 67 19.50 -13.02 -20.52
C VAL A 67 19.74 -13.41 -21.98
N ALA A 68 19.67 -14.71 -22.26
CA ALA A 68 19.84 -15.25 -23.62
C ALA A 68 18.56 -15.25 -24.46
N HIS A 69 17.39 -15.13 -23.83
CA HIS A 69 16.09 -15.25 -24.50
C HIS A 69 15.83 -14.07 -25.44
N GLU A 70 15.71 -14.36 -26.74
CA GLU A 70 15.69 -13.34 -27.80
C GLU A 70 14.53 -12.33 -27.72
N PRO A 71 13.27 -12.74 -27.48
CA PRO A 71 12.18 -11.77 -27.28
C PRO A 71 12.46 -10.75 -26.18
N VAL A 72 13.12 -11.15 -25.08
CA VAL A 72 13.48 -10.22 -24.01
C VAL A 72 14.61 -9.27 -24.42
N LYS A 73 15.59 -9.73 -25.22
CA LYS A 73 16.62 -8.83 -25.78
C LYS A 73 16.01 -7.80 -26.73
N GLN A 74 15.05 -8.22 -27.55
CA GLN A 74 14.29 -7.31 -28.42
C GLN A 74 13.51 -6.30 -27.58
N ALA A 75 12.81 -6.73 -26.53
CA ALA A 75 12.13 -5.83 -25.60
C ALA A 75 13.09 -4.82 -24.96
N MET A 76 14.31 -5.24 -24.59
CA MET A 76 15.36 -4.33 -24.09
C MET A 76 15.80 -3.28 -25.12
N SER A 77 15.96 -3.66 -26.40
CA SER A 77 16.26 -2.68 -27.47
C SER A 77 15.15 -1.65 -27.59
N ARG A 78 13.89 -2.10 -27.60
CA ARG A 78 12.73 -1.21 -27.72
C ARG A 78 12.58 -0.28 -26.51
N ILE A 79 12.87 -0.74 -25.30
CA ILE A 79 12.94 0.14 -24.12
C ILE A 79 14.02 1.20 -24.27
N ARG A 80 15.21 0.84 -24.78
CA ARG A 80 16.29 1.82 -25.04
C ARG A 80 15.86 2.87 -26.07
N GLU A 81 15.18 2.46 -27.14
CA GLU A 81 14.62 3.35 -28.15
C GLU A 81 13.56 4.30 -27.55
N LEU A 82 12.58 3.76 -26.83
CA LEU A 82 11.55 4.57 -26.15
C LEU A 82 12.15 5.52 -25.10
N SER A 83 13.24 5.11 -24.44
CA SER A 83 13.93 5.95 -23.46
C SER A 83 14.75 7.09 -24.10
N ALA A 84 15.10 6.94 -25.38
CA ALA A 84 15.74 7.99 -26.16
C ALA A 84 14.72 9.00 -26.70
N ASP A 85 13.47 8.58 -26.91
CA ASP A 85 12.37 9.44 -27.33
C ASP A 85 11.92 10.40 -26.20
N GLU A 86 11.97 11.69 -26.48
CA GLU A 86 11.59 12.74 -25.55
C GLU A 86 10.08 12.81 -25.30
N GLU A 87 9.27 12.54 -26.32
CA GLU A 87 7.82 12.52 -26.18
C GLU A 87 7.37 11.33 -25.32
N ALA A 88 7.93 10.14 -25.59
CA ALA A 88 7.67 8.96 -24.77
C ALA A 88 8.03 9.19 -23.28
N ARG A 89 9.16 9.86 -23.00
CA ARG A 89 9.54 10.22 -21.63
C ARG A 89 8.56 11.17 -20.97
N ARG A 90 8.14 12.23 -21.69
CA ARG A 90 7.15 13.19 -21.18
C ARG A 90 5.82 12.51 -20.85
N LEU A 91 5.32 11.67 -21.75
CA LEU A 91 4.03 10.99 -21.56
C LEU A 91 4.08 9.94 -20.45
N ALA A 92 5.18 9.19 -20.33
CA ALA A 92 5.38 8.26 -19.21
C ALA A 92 5.36 8.99 -17.85
N PHE A 93 6.03 10.14 -17.76
CA PHE A 93 6.04 10.97 -16.55
C PHE A 93 4.65 11.53 -16.22
N VAL A 94 3.91 12.04 -17.21
CA VAL A 94 2.54 12.52 -17.02
C VAL A 94 1.64 11.40 -16.51
N ARG A 95 1.78 10.19 -17.04
CA ARG A 95 0.99 9.03 -16.61
C ARG A 95 1.28 8.64 -15.16
N GLU A 96 2.55 8.59 -14.78
CA GLU A 96 2.97 8.30 -13.41
C GLU A 96 2.42 9.33 -12.42
N ARG A 97 2.51 10.61 -12.77
CA ARG A 97 1.96 11.69 -11.96
C ARG A 97 0.44 11.57 -11.79
N ALA A 98 -0.29 11.29 -12.88
CA ALA A 98 -1.74 11.12 -12.81
C ALA A 98 -2.17 10.00 -11.85
N LEU A 99 -1.44 8.88 -11.83
CA LEU A 99 -1.69 7.78 -10.89
C LEU A 99 -1.38 8.20 -9.45
N HIS A 100 -0.29 8.92 -9.22
CA HIS A 100 0.06 9.43 -7.89
C HIS A 100 -0.99 10.42 -7.36
N ASP A 101 -1.47 11.33 -8.21
CA ASP A 101 -2.49 12.31 -7.87
C ASP A 101 -3.82 11.61 -7.52
N GLU A 102 -4.22 10.60 -8.31
CA GLU A 102 -5.42 9.78 -8.05
C GLU A 102 -5.34 9.04 -6.71
N VAL A 103 -4.22 8.37 -6.42
CA VAL A 103 -4.00 7.67 -5.15
C VAL A 103 -4.02 8.66 -3.98
N SER A 104 -3.41 9.83 -4.14
CA SER A 104 -3.38 10.87 -3.11
C SER A 104 -4.79 11.39 -2.81
N PHE A 105 -5.59 11.65 -3.84
CA PHE A 105 -6.97 12.10 -3.71
C PHE A 105 -7.83 11.07 -2.97
N LEU A 106 -7.73 9.79 -3.33
CA LEU A 106 -8.48 8.71 -2.68
C LEU A 106 -8.08 8.53 -1.21
N ASN A 107 -6.78 8.61 -0.91
CA ASN A 107 -6.28 8.52 0.46
C ASN A 107 -6.74 9.70 1.32
N GLU A 108 -6.74 10.91 0.78
CA GLU A 108 -7.24 12.08 1.47
C GLU A 108 -8.74 11.97 1.75
N ALA A 109 -9.53 11.53 0.77
CA ALA A 109 -10.96 11.29 0.93
C ALA A 109 -11.24 10.25 2.02
N ARG A 110 -10.52 9.13 2.01
CA ARG A 110 -10.62 8.09 3.05
C ARG A 110 -10.29 8.63 4.44
N ARG A 111 -9.22 9.41 4.57
CA ARG A 111 -8.80 10.02 5.83
C ARG A 111 -9.86 10.99 6.37
N LYS A 112 -10.39 11.87 5.52
CA LYS A 112 -11.45 12.82 5.89
C LYS A 112 -12.71 12.08 6.34
N GLY A 113 -13.12 11.04 5.62
CA GLY A 113 -14.27 10.21 5.99
C GLY A 113 -14.10 9.53 7.35
N LEU A 114 -12.92 8.96 7.62
CA LEU A 114 -12.62 8.36 8.93
C LEU A 114 -12.64 9.40 10.06
N GLN A 115 -12.04 10.57 9.84
CA GLN A 115 -12.05 11.67 10.83
C GLN A 115 -13.47 12.17 11.13
N GLN A 116 -14.29 12.35 10.10
CA GLN A 116 -15.69 12.72 10.27
C GLN A 116 -16.48 11.64 11.00
N GLY A 117 -16.29 10.36 10.68
CA GLY A 117 -16.93 9.25 11.39
C GLY A 117 -16.57 9.22 12.88
N LEU A 118 -15.29 9.41 13.22
CA LEU A 118 -14.82 9.50 14.60
C LEU A 118 -15.40 10.71 15.34
N GLN A 119 -15.46 11.87 14.68
CA GLN A 119 -16.02 13.08 15.24
C GLN A 119 -17.52 12.92 15.51
N ASN A 120 -18.28 12.43 14.53
CA ASN A 120 -19.70 12.16 14.66
C ASN A 120 -19.99 11.16 15.79
N GLY A 121 -19.20 10.08 15.88
CA GLY A 121 -19.34 9.11 16.97
C GLY A 121 -19.04 9.71 18.35
N ARG A 122 -18.03 10.59 18.46
CA ARG A 122 -17.74 11.32 19.71
C ARG A 122 -18.90 12.24 20.11
N GLU A 123 -19.44 12.97 19.15
CA GLU A 123 -20.57 13.88 19.38
C GLU A 123 -21.84 13.11 19.76
N GLU A 124 -22.09 11.96 19.14
CA GLU A 124 -23.21 11.09 19.49
C GLU A 124 -23.07 10.54 20.91
N VAL A 125 -21.89 10.06 21.29
CA VAL A 125 -21.61 9.62 22.67
C VAL A 125 -21.82 10.78 23.66
N ALA A 126 -21.27 11.96 23.37
CA ALA A 126 -21.45 13.13 24.23
C ALA A 126 -22.92 13.53 24.38
N ARG A 127 -23.68 13.51 23.28
CA ARG A 127 -25.13 13.77 23.27
C ARG A 127 -25.87 12.72 24.10
N ASN A 128 -25.55 11.44 23.94
CA ASN A 128 -26.17 10.36 24.70
C ASN A 128 -25.90 10.51 26.21
N LEU A 129 -24.68 10.88 26.60
CA LEU A 129 -24.32 11.15 28.00
C LEU A 129 -25.04 12.39 28.58
N MET A 130 -25.30 13.43 27.77
CA MET A 130 -26.05 14.61 28.20
C MET A 130 -27.56 14.33 28.33
N THR A 131 -28.10 13.52 27.40
CA THR A 131 -29.52 13.17 27.34
C THR A 131 -29.88 12.18 28.44
N HIS A 132 -29.02 11.18 28.66
CA HIS A 132 -29.05 10.32 29.84
C HIS A 132 -28.31 11.01 30.98
N ARG A 133 -28.93 12.06 31.52
CA ARG A 133 -28.47 12.77 32.73
C ARG A 133 -28.06 11.72 33.78
N LEU A 134 -26.76 11.66 34.12
CA LEU A 134 -26.31 10.98 35.33
C LEU A 134 -27.25 11.38 36.47
N PRO A 135 -27.83 10.43 37.23
CA PRO A 135 -28.74 10.77 38.32
C PRO A 135 -28.03 11.80 39.19
N LYS A 136 -28.66 12.97 39.32
CA LYS A 136 -28.17 14.01 40.24
C LYS A 136 -27.98 13.31 41.58
N ALA A 137 -26.77 13.36 42.13
CA ALA A 137 -26.56 13.16 43.54
C ALA A 137 -27.29 14.30 44.27
N THR A 138 -28.61 14.18 44.41
CA THR A 138 -29.40 15.00 45.32
C THR A 138 -28.98 14.61 46.72
N ALA A 139 -28.37 15.56 47.41
CA ALA A 139 -27.90 15.50 48.77
C ALA A 139 -28.92 14.83 49.72
N ARG A 140 -28.44 13.93 50.58
CA ARG A 140 -29.04 13.71 51.88
C ARG A 140 -27.91 13.62 52.89
N GLY A 141 -27.75 14.66 53.69
CA GLY A 141 -26.80 14.70 54.78
C GLY A 141 -27.10 13.54 55.73
N THR A 142 -26.19 12.58 55.81
CA THR A 142 -26.01 11.77 57.00
C THR A 142 -24.93 12.46 57.84
N PRO A 143 -25.23 12.92 59.06
CA PRO A 143 -24.20 13.49 59.91
C PRO A 143 -23.19 12.40 60.25
N ALA A 144 -21.91 12.77 60.26
CA ALA A 144 -20.83 11.89 60.68
C ALA A 144 -21.13 11.33 62.09
N PRO A 145 -20.95 10.01 62.33
CA PRO A 145 -21.15 9.45 63.65
C PRO A 145 -20.09 10.02 64.61
N LYS A 146 -20.56 10.86 65.55
CA LYS A 146 -19.81 11.23 66.75
C LYS A 146 -19.85 10.06 67.73
N SER A 147 -18.82 9.23 67.78
CA SER A 147 -18.46 8.47 69.00
C SER A 147 -17.23 7.59 68.77
N ALA A 148 -16.04 8.10 69.10
CA ALA A 148 -14.90 7.31 69.59
C ALA A 148 -13.79 8.18 70.21
N GLN A 149 -14.17 9.27 70.90
CA GLN A 149 -13.25 10.06 71.70
C GLN A 149 -13.98 10.42 72.99
N GLU A 150 -13.96 9.48 73.94
CA GLU A 150 -14.06 9.67 75.39
C GLU A 150 -14.34 8.30 76.02
N GLN A 151 -13.27 7.53 76.29
CA GLN A 151 -13.22 6.49 77.32
C GLN A 151 -11.80 5.92 77.47
N PHE A 152 -10.80 6.77 77.62
CA PHE A 152 -9.54 6.41 78.25
C PHE A 152 -9.01 7.61 79.01
N ASN A 153 -9.64 7.87 80.15
CA ASN A 153 -8.96 8.51 81.27
C ASN A 153 -9.69 8.16 82.56
N GLY A 154 -8.97 7.47 83.44
CA GLY A 154 -9.20 7.57 84.87
C GLY A 154 -9.59 6.27 85.58
N ALA A 155 -8.69 5.88 86.50
CA ALA A 155 -8.91 5.07 87.70
C ALA A 155 -8.76 3.53 87.54
N GLU A 156 -7.99 2.83 88.36
CA GLU A 156 -7.27 3.21 89.59
C GLU A 156 -6.41 2.02 90.09
N VAL A 157 -5.30 2.37 90.74
CA VAL A 157 -4.61 1.71 91.88
C VAL A 157 -4.71 0.19 92.08
N ALA A 158 -3.55 -0.46 92.04
CA ALA A 158 -2.98 -1.26 93.15
C ALA A 158 -1.49 -1.51 92.90
#